data_AF-A0A1N6I5V8-F1
#
_entry.id   AF-A0A1N6I5V8-F1
#
_cell.length_a   1.000
_cell.length_b   1.000
_cell.length_c   1.000
_cell.angle_alpha   90.00
_cell.angle_beta   90.00
_cell.angle_gamma   90.00
#
_symmetry.space_group_name_H-M   'P 1'
#
loop_
_entity.id
_entity.type
_entity.pdbx_description
1 polymer ?
#
loop_
_entity_poly.entity_id
_entity_poly.type
_entity_poly.pdbx_seq_one_letter_code
_entity_poly.pdbx_strand_id
1 'polypeptide(L)' 'MRKILLVLAGEASFLYADKGYRITDSNYGPSFGGGGDVTLSGEVLDLRFWLDRDRLFLDFSERRDKKSIGE' A
#
# COMPACT_ATOMS: atom_id res chain seq x y z
N MET A 1 5.30 9.50 -5.52
CA MET A 1 5.25 9.30 -4.05
C MET A 1 4.37 10.29 -3.29
N ARG A 2 4.59 11.62 -3.37
CA ARG A 2 3.81 12.63 -2.61
C ARG A 2 2.28 12.48 -2.69
N LYS A 3 1.74 12.17 -3.88
CA LYS A 3 0.29 11.97 -4.08
C LYS A 3 -0.26 10.79 -3.26
N ILE A 4 0.46 9.67 -3.19
CA ILE A 4 0.05 8.50 -2.40
C ILE A 4 -0.06 8.90 -0.92
N LEU A 5 0.97 9.56 -0.39
CA LEU A 5 1.00 9.98 1.02
C LEU A 5 -0.12 10.99 1.35
N LEU A 6 -0.45 11.90 0.43
CA LEU A 6 -1.56 12.84 0.62
C LEU A 6 -2.91 12.12 0.70
N VAL A 7 -3.15 11.12 -0.17
CA VAL A 7 -4.38 10.30 -0.09
C VAL A 7 -4.41 9.50 1.21
N LEU A 8 -3.29 8.91 1.61
CA LEU A 8 -3.20 8.14 2.86
C LEU A 8 -3.44 8.99 4.10
N ALA A 9 -2.98 10.25 4.10
CA ALA A 9 -3.17 11.17 5.23
C ALA A 9 -4.57 11.81 5.24
N GLY A 10 -5.13 12.14 4.07
CA GLY A 10 -6.39 12.87 3.95
C GLY A 10 -7.62 11.96 3.91
N GLU A 11 -7.60 10.96 3.02
CA GLU A 11 -8.78 10.16 2.68
C GLU A 11 -8.76 8.77 3.33
N ALA A 12 -7.56 8.23 3.61
CA ALA A 12 -7.39 6.85 4.09
C ALA A 12 -6.73 6.77 5.48
N SER A 13 -6.80 7.83 6.27
CA SER A 13 -6.21 7.88 7.63
C SER A 13 -6.84 6.85 8.58
N PHE A 14 -8.11 6.51 8.37
CA PHE A 14 -8.83 5.46 9.11
C PHE A 14 -8.17 4.08 9.00
N LEU A 15 -7.41 3.81 7.93
CA LEU A 15 -6.64 2.57 7.79
C LEU A 15 -5.65 2.41 8.94
N TYR A 16 -5.04 3.50 9.39
CA TYR A 16 -4.12 3.51 10.53
C TYR A 16 -4.85 3.66 11.86
N ALA A 17 -5.79 4.61 11.94
CA ALA A 17 -6.44 4.98 13.19
C ALA A 17 -7.35 3.87 13.74
N ASP A 18 -8.10 3.20 12.86
CA ASP A 18 -9.17 2.30 13.27
C ASP A 18 -8.88 0.84 12.88
N LYS A 19 -8.18 0.64 11.76
CA LYS A 19 -7.98 -0.69 11.16
C LYS A 19 -6.58 -1.28 11.38
N GLY A 20 -5.67 -0.52 11.99
CA GLY A 20 -4.36 -1.02 12.38
C GLY A 20 -3.39 -1.33 11.22
N TYR A 21 -3.67 -0.86 10.00
CA TYR A 21 -2.77 -1.06 8.87
C TYR A 21 -1.44 -0.33 9.09
N ARG A 22 -0.35 -0.89 8.56
CA ARG A 22 1.00 -0.33 8.64
C ARG A 22 1.68 -0.38 7.29
N ILE A 23 2.47 0.64 6.97
CA ILE A 23 3.36 0.59 5.79
C ILE A 23 4.39 -0.51 6.02
N THR A 24 4.43 -1.49 5.12
CA THR A 24 5.36 -2.62 5.17
C THR A 24 6.38 -2.60 4.04
N ASP A 25 6.02 -1.98 2.92
CA ASP A 25 6.92 -1.77 1.79
C ASP A 25 6.64 -0.43 1.13
N SER A 26 7.68 0.17 0.56
CA SER A 26 7.55 1.37 -0.24
C SER A 26 8.71 1.47 -1.21
N ASN A 27 8.41 1.73 -2.47
CA ASN A 27 9.42 1.88 -3.49
C ASN A 27 9.20 3.16 -4.29
N TYR A 28 10.30 3.82 -4.66
CA TYR A 28 10.27 5.02 -5.48
C TYR A 28 11.19 4.82 -6.68
N GLY A 29 10.59 4.80 -7.86
CA GLY A 29 11.31 4.68 -9.13
C GLY A 29 11.29 6.02 -9.86
N PRO A 30 12.44 6.59 -10.23
CA PRO A 30 12.49 7.74 -11.14
C PRO A 30 12.09 7.27 -12.55
N SER A 31 10.78 7.19 -12.81
CA SER A 31 10.23 6.95 -14.14
C SER A 31 9.75 8.26 -14.78
N PHE A 32 9.62 8.28 -16.11
CA PHE A 32 8.99 9.38 -16.84
C PHE A 32 7.52 9.48 -16.38
N GLY A 33 7.22 10.43 -15.49
CA GLY A 33 5.92 10.57 -14.81
C GLY A 33 5.93 10.30 -13.29
N GLY A 34 7.09 10.00 -12.69
CA GLY A 34 7.24 9.92 -11.23
C GLY A 34 6.48 8.74 -10.61
N GLY A 35 6.97 7.53 -10.85
CA GLY A 35 6.41 6.30 -10.31
C GLY A 35 6.80 6.04 -8.86
N GLY A 36 5.98 5.25 -8.19
CA GLY A 36 6.29 4.73 -6.86
C GLY A 36 5.08 4.05 -6.27
N ASP A 37 5.32 3.19 -5.31
CA ASP A 37 4.30 2.41 -4.66
C ASP A 37 4.52 2.30 -3.15
N VAL A 38 3.41 2.11 -2.44
CA VAL A 38 3.37 1.93 -0.99
C VAL A 38 2.43 0.77 -0.71
N THR A 39 2.90 -0.19 0.06
CA THR A 39 2.11 -1.32 0.54
C THR A 39 1.76 -1.11 2.01
N LEU A 40 0.47 -1.18 2.32
CA LEU A 40 -0.05 -1.23 3.68
C LEU A 40 -0.48 -2.66 4.00
N SER A 41 0.02 -3.22 5.09
CA SER A 41 -0.42 -4.52 5.59
C SER A 41 -1.31 -4.37 6.80
N GLY A 42 -2.44 -5.07 6.79
CA GLY A 42 -3.34 -5.27 7.91
C GLY A 42 -3.37 -6.72 8.37
N GLU A 43 -4.36 -7.05 9.18
CA GLU A 43 -4.61 -8.42 9.63
C GLU A 43 -5.08 -9.32 8.48
N VAL A 44 -6.00 -8.83 7.65
CA VAL A 44 -6.68 -9.62 6.62
C VAL A 44 -6.14 -9.37 5.21
N LEU A 45 -5.80 -8.12 4.88
CA LEU A 45 -5.40 -7.73 3.54
C LEU A 45 -4.05 -7.00 3.54
N ASP A 46 -3.34 -7.16 2.43
CA ASP A 46 -2.32 -6.23 1.98
C ASP A 46 -2.93 -5.32 0.91
N LEU A 47 -2.70 -4.01 1.02
CA LEU A 47 -3.18 -2.97 0.11
C LEU A 47 -1.98 -2.31 -0.56
N ARG A 48 -1.92 -2.30 -1.89
CA ARG A 48 -0.84 -1.65 -2.63
C ARG A 48 -1.35 -0.45 -3.40
N PHE A 49 -0.83 0.72 -3.09
CA PHE A 49 -1.06 1.96 -3.81
C PHE A 49 0.11 2.22 -4.74
N TRP A 50 -0.12 2.52 -6.03
CA TRP A 50 0.96 2.96 -6.91
C TRP A 50 0.52 4.04 -7.88
N LEU A 51 1.51 4.79 -8.37
CA LEU A 51 1.33 5.80 -9.40
C LEU A 51 1.86 5.29 -10.74
N ASP A 52 1.01 5.36 -11.76
CA ASP A 52 1.42 5.24 -13.16
C ASP A 52 0.87 6.42 -13.95
N ARG A 53 1.77 7.18 -14.59
CA ARG A 53 1.46 8.40 -15.38
C ARG A 53 0.43 9.31 -14.69
N ASP A 54 0.72 9.69 -13.45
CA ASP A 54 -0.12 10.55 -12.60
C ASP A 54 -1.51 10.00 -12.19
N ARG A 55 -1.84 8.76 -12.56
CA ARG A 55 -3.03 8.07 -12.07
C ARG A 55 -2.68 7.22 -10.84
N LEU A 56 -3.52 7.31 -9.83
CA LEU A 56 -3.41 6.50 -8.63
C LEU A 56 -4.21 5.21 -8.81
N PHE A 57 -3.58 4.09 -8.50
CA PHE A 57 -4.20 2.78 -8.49
C PHE A 57 -4.10 2.16 -7.10
N LEU A 58 -5.04 1.26 -6.83
CA LEU A 58 -5.10 0.43 -5.63
C LEU A 58 -5.31 -1.02 -6.07
N ASP A 59 -4.51 -1.91 -5.52
CA ASP A 59 -4.68 -3.35 -5.60
C ASP A 59 -4.68 -3.92 -4.18
N PHE A 60 -5.28 -5.09 -4.00
CA PHE A 60 -5.36 -5.73 -2.70
C PHE A 60 -5.26 -7.24 -2.81
N SER A 61 -4.67 -7.86 -1.79
CA SER A 61 -4.54 -9.30 -1.70
C SER A 61 -4.83 -9.78 -0.28
N GLU A 62 -5.49 -10.93 -0.17
CA GLU A 62 -5.61 -11.61 1.11
C GLU A 62 -4.22 -11.94 1.65
N ARG A 63 -4.03 -11.69 2.95
CA ARG A 63 -2.84 -12.08 3.65
C ARG A 63 -2.85 -13.59 3.78
N ARG A 64 -2.13 -14.28 2.88
CA ARG A 64 -1.89 -15.70 3.04
C ARG A 64 -1.02 -15.87 4.27
N ASP A 65 -1.60 -16.42 5.33
CA ASP A 65 -0.85 -16.81 6.52
C ASP A 65 0.38 -17.63 6.09
N LYS A 66 1.58 -17.21 6.49
CA LYS A 66 2.80 -18.02 6.33
C LYS A 66 2.83 -19.19 7.32
N LYS A 67 1.69 -19.89 7.49
CA LYS A 67 1.54 -21.11 8.28
C LYS A 67 0.95 -22.21 7.40
N SER A 68 1.74 -22.69 6.43
CA SER A 68 1.51 -24.02 5.84
C SER A 68 2.66 -24.42 4.91
N ILE A 69 3.92 -24.40 5.38
CA ILE A 69 4.94 -25.34 4.89
C ILE A 69 5.88 -25.62 6.07
N GLY A 70 5.75 -26.79 6.68
CA GLY A 70 6.59 -27.23 7.79
C GLY A 70 5.99 -28.37 8.60
N GLU A 71 5.43 -29.39 7.93
CA GLU A 71 5.44 -30.78 8.43
C GLU A 71 6.42 -31.57 7.57
#